data_AF-A0A6N4V471-F1
#
_entry.id   AF-A0A6N4V471-F1
#
_cell.length_a   1.000
_cell.length_b   1.000
_cell.length_c   1.000
_cell.angle_alpha   90.00
_cell.angle_beta   90.00
_cell.angle_gamma   90.00
#
_symmetry.space_group_name_H-M   'P 1'
#
loop_
_entity.id
_entity.type
_entity.pdbx_description
1 polymer ?
#
loop_
_entity_poly.entity_id
_entity_poly.type
_entity_poly.pdbx_seq_one_letter_code
_entity_poly.pdbx_strand_id
1 'polypeptide(L)'
;MSIVMSDVLALREAATARIKDRTDDPNSFAYHTGSANAARAVLYALAAGETVTENDLEHTLTTLTARLQQSLEHQHHWYYSGEIAMTTYLLQQWPTGKVDAETSCAQPALATHTPSRPLIRSASVATAENT
;
A
#
# COMPACT_ATOMS: atom_id res chain seq x y z
N MET A 1 12.19 -12.73 18.55
CA MET A 1 10.99 -13.35 17.96
C MET A 1 10.92 -12.83 16.55
N SER A 2 10.74 -13.69 15.54
CA SER A 2 10.74 -13.29 14.13
C SER A 2 9.45 -13.76 13.46
N ILE A 3 8.95 -13.00 12.50
CA ILE A 3 7.83 -13.44 11.67
C ILE A 3 8.24 -14.67 10.87
N VAL A 4 7.33 -15.66 10.76
CA VAL A 4 7.57 -16.91 10.05
C VAL A 4 7.17 -16.76 8.58
N MET A 5 7.93 -17.35 7.67
CA MET A 5 7.68 -17.25 6.22
C MET A 5 6.28 -17.70 5.80
N SER A 6 5.71 -18.71 6.46
CA SER A 6 4.34 -19.20 6.23
C SER A 6 3.29 -18.13 6.48
N ASP A 7 3.51 -17.28 7.48
CA ASP A 7 2.58 -16.25 7.90
C ASP A 7 2.57 -15.09 6.90
N VAL A 8 3.75 -14.70 6.42
CA VAL A 8 3.88 -13.70 5.36
C VAL A 8 3.30 -14.20 4.03
N LEU A 9 3.41 -15.51 3.77
CA LEU A 9 2.78 -16.14 2.60
C LEU A 9 1.25 -16.05 2.68
N ALA A 10 0.67 -16.41 3.82
CA ALA A 10 -0.77 -16.29 4.05
C ALA A 10 -1.26 -14.84 3.87
N LEU A 11 -0.50 -13.85 4.36
CA LEU A 11 -0.80 -12.43 4.15
C LEU A 11 -0.80 -12.03 2.68
N ARG A 12 0.21 -12.47 1.92
CA ARG A 12 0.28 -12.20 0.48
C ARG A 12 -0.90 -12.82 -0.25
N GLU A 13 -1.24 -14.08 0.04
CA GLU A 13 -2.36 -14.78 -0.58
C GLU A 13 -3.69 -14.10 -0.27
N ALA A 14 -3.89 -13.71 0.99
CA ALA A 14 -5.07 -12.98 1.44
C ALA A 14 -5.20 -11.60 0.77
N ALA A 15 -4.10 -10.87 0.58
CA ALA A 15 -4.10 -9.61 -0.16
C ALA A 15 -4.42 -9.84 -1.64
N THR A 16 -3.80 -10.86 -2.25
CA THR A 16 -3.97 -11.21 -3.67
C THR A 16 -5.41 -11.62 -3.98
N ALA A 17 -6.03 -12.42 -3.10
CA ALA A 17 -7.43 -12.84 -3.26
C ALA A 17 -8.44 -11.68 -3.25
N ARG A 18 -8.06 -10.53 -2.70
CA ARG A 18 -8.88 -9.31 -2.66
C ARG A 18 -8.66 -8.40 -3.86
N ILE A 19 -7.69 -8.71 -4.73
CA ILE A 19 -7.48 -7.99 -5.99
C ILE A 19 -8.62 -8.40 -6.94
N LYS A 20 -9.67 -7.56 -6.99
CA LYS A 20 -10.78 -7.67 -7.95
C LYS A 20 -10.38 -7.12 -9.32
N ASP A 21 -11.27 -7.13 -10.29
CA ASP A 21 -11.00 -6.50 -11.59
C ASP A 21 -10.67 -5.01 -11.40
N ARG A 22 -9.62 -4.56 -12.08
CA ARG A 22 -9.19 -3.16 -12.09
C ARG A 22 -10.28 -2.24 -12.67
N THR A 23 -11.13 -2.73 -13.55
CA THR A 23 -12.20 -1.93 -14.16
C THR A 23 -13.34 -1.63 -13.19
N ASP A 24 -13.56 -2.49 -12.20
CA ASP A 24 -14.66 -2.35 -11.23
C ASP A 24 -14.31 -1.35 -10.13
N ASP A 25 -13.09 -1.45 -9.59
CA ASP A 25 -12.57 -0.51 -8.59
C ASP A 25 -11.04 -0.39 -8.73
N PRO A 26 -10.55 0.59 -9.50
CA PRO A 26 -9.11 0.77 -9.73
C PRO A 26 -8.34 1.17 -8.47
N ASN A 27 -9.01 1.74 -7.47
CA ASN A 27 -8.41 2.18 -6.22
C ASN A 27 -8.25 1.00 -5.26
N SER A 28 -9.29 0.19 -5.09
CA SER A 28 -9.21 -1.07 -4.33
C SER A 28 -8.22 -2.03 -4.98
N PHE A 29 -8.20 -2.14 -6.31
CA PHE A 29 -7.19 -2.88 -7.06
C PHE A 29 -5.77 -2.42 -6.70
N ALA A 30 -5.50 -1.12 -6.82
CA ALA A 30 -4.18 -0.56 -6.54
C ALA A 30 -3.77 -0.80 -5.08
N TYR A 31 -4.68 -0.59 -4.14
CA TYR A 31 -4.47 -0.82 -2.72
C TYR A 31 -4.09 -2.28 -2.41
N HIS A 32 -4.90 -3.25 -2.84
CA HIS A 32 -4.61 -4.66 -2.56
C HIS A 32 -3.38 -5.17 -3.32
N THR A 33 -3.08 -4.60 -4.49
CA THR A 33 -1.83 -4.86 -5.21
C THR A 33 -0.62 -4.38 -4.40
N GLY A 34 -0.68 -3.17 -3.83
CA GLY A 34 0.36 -2.65 -2.94
C GLY A 34 0.54 -3.51 -1.70
N SER A 35 -0.55 -3.88 -1.02
CA SER A 35 -0.50 -4.77 0.14
C SER A 35 0.14 -6.13 -0.18
N ALA A 36 -0.22 -6.73 -1.31
CA ALA A 36 0.40 -7.98 -1.76
C ALA A 36 1.89 -7.80 -2.09
N ASN A 37 2.29 -6.65 -2.65
CA ASN A 37 3.68 -6.38 -2.96
C ASN A 37 4.56 -6.24 -1.71
N ALA A 38 4.07 -5.56 -0.67
CA ALA A 38 4.79 -5.45 0.60
C ALA A 38 5.05 -6.83 1.24
N ALA A 39 4.02 -7.69 1.31
CA ALA A 39 4.20 -9.07 1.80
C ALA A 39 5.16 -9.87 0.91
N ARG A 40 5.10 -9.70 -0.41
CA ARG A 40 6.02 -10.34 -1.36
C ARG A 40 7.47 -9.90 -1.16
N ALA A 41 7.74 -8.63 -0.90
CA ALA A 41 9.09 -8.12 -0.66
C ALA A 41 9.73 -8.80 0.55
N VAL A 42 8.99 -8.91 1.65
CA VAL A 42 9.45 -9.63 2.86
C VAL A 42 9.67 -11.12 2.57
N LEU A 43 8.77 -11.77 1.82
CA LEU A 43 8.96 -13.17 1.41
C LEU A 43 10.23 -13.38 0.58
N TYR A 44 10.55 -12.46 -0.33
CA TYR A 44 11.77 -12.56 -1.13
C TYR A 44 13.03 -12.45 -0.28
N ALA A 45 13.08 -11.50 0.67
CA ALA A 45 14.20 -11.39 1.60
C ALA A 45 14.37 -12.69 2.42
N LEU A 46 13.27 -13.20 3.00
CA LEU A 46 13.30 -14.46 3.76
C LEU A 46 13.72 -15.66 2.89
N ALA A 47 13.23 -15.75 1.66
CA ALA A 47 13.59 -16.81 0.72
C ALA A 47 15.07 -16.75 0.27
N ALA A 48 15.65 -15.55 0.22
CA ALA A 48 17.07 -15.33 -0.04
C ALA A 48 17.95 -15.69 1.18
N GLY A 49 17.35 -16.08 2.31
CA GLY A 49 18.06 -16.34 3.56
C GLY A 49 18.45 -15.07 4.31
N GLU A 50 17.91 -13.92 3.92
CA GLU A 50 18.13 -12.66 4.63
C GLU A 50 17.34 -12.66 5.93
N THR A 51 17.92 -12.03 6.96
CA THR A 51 17.19 -11.76 8.21
C THR A 51 16.50 -10.42 8.06
N VAL A 52 15.17 -10.44 7.95
CA VAL A 52 14.35 -9.23 8.08
C VAL A 52 14.28 -8.86 9.56
N THR A 53 14.47 -7.58 9.87
CA THR A 53 14.39 -7.04 11.22
C THR A 53 13.27 -6.03 11.37
N GLU A 54 12.91 -5.70 12.61
CA GLU A 54 11.97 -4.63 12.93
C GLU A 54 12.41 -3.29 12.30
N ASN A 55 13.71 -2.98 12.41
CA ASN A 55 14.31 -1.76 11.86
C ASN A 55 14.22 -1.71 10.32
N ASP A 56 14.28 -2.85 9.63
CA ASP A 56 14.09 -2.91 8.16
C ASP A 56 12.66 -2.55 7.77
N LEU A 57 11.67 -3.00 8.55
CA LEU A 57 10.27 -2.65 8.34
C LEU A 57 10.00 -1.18 8.65
N GLU A 58 10.59 -0.62 9.71
CA GLU A 58 10.50 0.82 10.04
C GLU A 58 11.14 1.70 8.94
N HIS A 59 12.31 1.31 8.45
CA HIS A 59 12.97 1.99 7.35
C HIS A 59 12.14 1.93 6.05
N THR A 60 11.52 0.78 5.79
CA THR A 60 10.58 0.60 4.67
C THR A 60 9.38 1.52 4.81
N LEU A 61 8.76 1.63 5.99
CA LEU A 61 7.64 2.55 6.25
C LEU A 61 8.02 4.02 6.00
N THR A 62 9.21 4.43 6.44
CA THR A 62 9.72 5.78 6.20
C THR A 62 9.85 6.06 4.71
N THR A 63 10.43 5.12 3.96
CA THR A 63 10.60 5.21 2.50
C THR A 63 9.25 5.27 1.79
N LEU A 64 8.31 4.41 2.15
CA LEU A 64 6.97 4.36 1.55
C LEU A 64 6.16 5.63 1.84
N THR A 65 6.27 6.17 3.07
CA THR A 65 5.60 7.42 3.43
C THR A 65 6.13 8.59 2.61
N ALA A 66 7.45 8.67 2.41
CA ALA A 66 8.05 9.67 1.53
C ALA A 66 7.58 9.53 0.07
N ARG A 67 7.51 8.29 -0.45
CA ARG A 67 6.98 8.02 -1.80
C ARG A 67 5.51 8.38 -1.95
N LEU A 68 4.70 8.09 -0.93
CA LEU A 68 3.30 8.49 -0.89
C LEU A 68 3.18 10.01 -0.98
N GLN A 69 3.95 10.76 -0.18
CA GLN A 69 3.92 12.22 -0.19
C GLN A 69 4.36 12.84 -1.53
N GLN A 70 5.29 12.18 -2.23
CA GLN A 70 5.79 12.62 -3.54
C GLN A 70 4.90 12.19 -4.71
N SER A 71 3.92 11.31 -4.47
CA SER A 71 3.07 10.76 -5.51
C SER A 71 2.11 11.83 -6.06
N LEU A 72 2.16 12.06 -7.36
CA LEU A 72 1.23 12.95 -8.06
C LEU A 72 0.01 12.21 -8.60
N GLU A 73 0.11 10.90 -8.79
CA GLU A 73 -0.94 10.08 -9.36
C GLU A 73 -1.82 9.47 -8.27
N HIS A 74 -3.14 9.56 -8.45
CA HIS A 74 -4.10 9.03 -7.49
C HIS A 74 -3.96 7.52 -7.29
N GLN A 75 -3.71 6.75 -8.36
CA GLN A 75 -3.53 5.30 -8.25
C GLN A 75 -2.27 4.92 -7.45
N HIS A 76 -1.18 5.68 -7.60
CA HIS A 76 0.02 5.48 -6.80
C HIS A 76 -0.22 5.79 -5.32
N HIS A 77 -1.09 6.74 -4.97
CA HIS A 77 -1.47 6.95 -3.57
C HIS A 77 -2.12 5.71 -2.95
N TRP A 78 -3.07 5.09 -3.66
CA TRP A 78 -3.72 3.87 -3.19
C TRP A 78 -2.74 2.71 -3.07
N TYR A 79 -1.87 2.56 -4.07
CA TYR A 79 -0.82 1.53 -4.06
C TYR A 79 0.10 1.67 -2.84
N TYR A 80 0.70 2.85 -2.62
CA TYR A 80 1.59 3.07 -1.48
C TYR A 80 0.85 2.98 -0.15
N SER A 81 -0.42 3.38 -0.09
CA SER A 81 -1.25 3.18 1.11
C SER A 81 -1.44 1.71 1.45
N GLY A 82 -1.58 0.85 0.42
CA GLY A 82 -1.62 -0.61 0.59
C GLY A 82 -0.31 -1.20 1.10
N GLU A 83 0.81 -0.74 0.55
CA GLU A 83 2.15 -1.17 1.01
C GLU A 83 2.41 -0.74 2.45
N ILE A 84 2.06 0.51 2.81
CA ILE A 84 2.19 1.04 4.17
C ILE A 84 1.35 0.21 5.13
N ALA A 85 0.07 -0.02 4.83
CA ALA A 85 -0.83 -0.77 5.70
C ALA A 85 -0.31 -2.19 6.00
N MET A 86 0.14 -2.92 4.97
CA MET A 86 0.69 -4.27 5.16
C MET A 86 2.01 -4.23 5.94
N THR A 87 2.90 -3.27 5.65
CA THR A 87 4.18 -3.15 6.37
C THR A 87 3.97 -2.80 7.84
N THR A 88 3.01 -1.90 8.14
CA THR A 88 2.61 -1.59 9.51
C THR A 88 2.03 -2.81 10.21
N TYR A 89 1.19 -3.60 9.53
CA TYR A 89 0.65 -4.83 10.11
C TYR A 89 1.77 -5.82 10.46
N LEU A 90 2.71 -6.05 9.55
CA LEU A 90 3.88 -6.90 9.81
C LEU A 90 4.67 -6.38 11.02
N LEU A 91 4.94 -5.07 11.09
CA LEU A 91 5.64 -4.46 12.23
C LEU A 91 4.90 -4.70 13.56
N GLN A 92 3.57 -4.54 13.57
CA GLN A 92 2.75 -4.76 14.77
C GLN A 92 2.72 -6.22 15.25
N GLN A 93 2.81 -7.18 14.32
CA GLN A 93 2.86 -8.61 14.64
C GLN A 93 4.27 -9.13 14.95
N TRP A 94 5.29 -8.30 14.73
CA TRP A 94 6.68 -8.62 15.03
C TRP A 94 6.92 -9.08 16.48
N PRO A 95 6.42 -8.37 17.53
CA PRO A 95 6.61 -8.78 18.92
C PRO A 95 5.75 -9.96 19.35
N THR A 96 4.61 -10.21 18.66
CA THR A 96 3.66 -11.27 19.04
C THR A 96 3.97 -12.60 18.34
N GLY A 97 4.70 -12.57 17.23
CA GLY A 97 4.95 -13.72 16.35
C GLY A 97 3.67 -14.42 15.89
N LYS A 98 2.54 -13.69 15.86
CA LYS A 98 1.24 -14.19 15.43
C LYS A 98 0.72 -13.31 14.31
N VAL A 99 0.42 -13.92 13.18
CA VAL A 99 -0.15 -13.22 12.03
C VAL A 99 -1.54 -13.79 11.77
N ASP A 100 -2.53 -12.90 11.74
CA ASP A 100 -3.89 -13.17 11.32
C ASP A 100 -4.12 -12.56 9.93
N ALA A 101 -4.09 -13.41 8.91
CA ALA A 101 -4.20 -13.00 7.52
C ALA A 101 -5.61 -12.53 7.11
N GLU A 102 -6.65 -12.84 7.90
CA GLU A 102 -8.00 -12.42 7.58
C GLU A 102 -8.24 -10.96 8.00
N THR A 103 -7.66 -10.53 9.12
CA THR A 103 -7.85 -9.17 9.69
C THR A 103 -6.84 -8.14 9.17
N SER A 104 -5.71 -8.56 8.61
CA SER A 104 -4.59 -7.70 8.19
C SER A 104 -4.81 -6.86 6.92
N CYS A 105 -5.71 -7.30 6.04
CA CYS A 105 -5.94 -6.68 4.72
C CYS A 105 -7.26 -5.91 4.65
N ALA A 106 -7.93 -5.64 5.77
CA ALA A 106 -9.07 -4.73 5.76
C ALA A 106 -8.59 -3.33 5.34
N GLN A 107 -9.19 -2.75 4.29
CA GLN A 107 -8.89 -1.38 3.86
C GLN A 107 -9.05 -0.41 5.06
N PRO A 108 -7.99 0.25 5.53
CA PRO A 108 -8.11 1.23 6.60
C PRO A 108 -8.80 2.49 6.08
N ALA A 109 -9.58 3.14 6.94
CA ALA A 109 -10.27 4.40 6.64
C ALA A 109 -9.32 5.51 6.16
N LEU A 110 -8.01 5.43 6.44
CA LEU A 110 -7.00 6.39 5.95
C LEU A 110 -6.96 6.50 4.42
N ALA A 111 -7.36 5.45 3.72
CA ALA A 111 -7.39 5.46 2.26
C ALA A 111 -8.51 6.36 1.70
N THR A 112 -9.49 6.76 2.54
CA THR A 112 -10.55 7.71 2.16
C THR A 112 -10.20 9.19 2.34
N HIS A 113 -8.98 9.52 2.80
CA HIS A 113 -8.50 10.91 2.84
C HIS A 113 -8.13 11.39 1.43
N THR A 114 -9.14 11.55 0.59
CA THR A 114 -9.12 12.49 -0.52
C THR A 114 -8.81 13.87 0.07
N PRO A 115 -7.78 14.60 -0.39
CA PRO A 115 -7.66 16.00 -0.03
C PRO A 115 -8.89 16.71 -0.60
N SER A 116 -9.79 17.13 0.29
CA SER A 116 -10.97 17.92 -0.02
C SER A 116 -10.54 19.34 -0.40
N ARG A 117 -9.98 19.49 -1.60
CA ARG A 117 -9.87 20.80 -2.25
C ARG A 117 -10.20 20.65 -3.73
N PRO A 118 -11.36 21.14 -4.20
CA PRO A 118 -11.58 21.25 -5.63
C PRO A 118 -10.53 22.20 -6.19
N LEU A 119 -9.70 21.70 -7.09
CA LEU A 119 -8.95 22.54 -8.02
C LEU A 119 -10.00 23.24 -8.90
N ILE A 120 -10.40 24.45 -8.50
CA ILE A 120 -11.11 25.36 -9.38
C ILE A 120 -10.16 25.64 -10.55
N ARG A 121 -10.39 24.93 -11.65
CA ARG A 121 -9.77 25.17 -12.94
C ARG A 121 -10.34 26.47 -13.47
N SER A 122 -9.75 27.60 -13.11
CA SER A 122 -9.97 28.87 -13.80
C SER A 122 -9.33 28.78 -15.19
N ALA A 123 -10.02 28.14 -16.13
CA ALA A 123 -9.76 28.29 -17.54
C ALA A 123 -10.67 29.41 -18.07
N SER A 124 -10.20 30.66 -17.99
CA SER A 124 -10.70 31.70 -18.91
C SER A 124 -9.93 31.55 -20.20
N VAL A 125 -10.44 30.71 -21.11
CA VAL A 125 -10.14 30.82 -22.54
C VAL A 125 -11.24 31.69 -23.13
N ALA A 126 -10.90 32.94 -23.44
CA ALA A 126 -11.64 33.70 -24.43
C ALA A 126 -10.73 33.81 -25.66
N THR A 127 -10.96 32.90 -26.61
CA THR A 127 -10.56 33.09 -27.99
C THR A 127 -11.52 34.13 -28.58
N ALA A 128 -10.99 35.22 -29.13
CA ALA A 128 -11.71 35.98 -30.15
C ALA A 128 -10.69 36.39 -31.22
N GLU A 129 -10.88 35.79 -32.38
CA GLU A 129 -10.14 36.00 -33.61
C GLU A 129 -10.41 37.41 -34.18
N ASN A 130 -9.36 37.96 -34.78
CA ASN A 130 -9.29 38.90 -35.90
C ASN A 130 -10.63 39.35 -36.54
N THR A 131 -10.89 40.67 -36.52
CA THR A 131 -11.22 41.49 -37.72
C THR A 131 -10.86 42.94 -37.46
#